data_AF-F5P4D6-F1
#
_entry.id   AF-F5P4D6-F1
#
_cell.length_a   1.000
_cell.length_b   1.000
_cell.length_c   1.000
_cell.angle_alpha   90.00
_cell.angle_beta   90.00
_cell.angle_gamma   90.00
#
_symmetry.space_group_name_H-M   'P 1'
#
loop_
_entity.id
_entity.type
_entity.pdbx_description
1 polymer ?
#
loop_
_entity_poly.entity_id
_entity_poly.type
_entity_poly.pdbx_seq_one_letter_code
_entity_poly.pdbx_strand_id
1 'polypeptide(L)'
;MLKLAGNTGMMLLGMVIFLFTVSGGTLWYLGGMIQANLEEIRKQNESLEKLNAKTWGVEFVQDGNRKFLVLPYGKSAEVISFQGKEWVHLKE
;
A
#
# COMPACT_ATOMS: atom_id res chain seq x y z
N MET A 1 35.50 8.83 -47.03
CA MET A 1 35.11 9.70 -45.91
C MET A 1 33.59 9.86 -45.76
N LEU A 2 32.86 10.38 -46.76
CA LEU A 2 31.41 10.66 -46.63
C LEU A 2 30.53 9.42 -46.30
N LYS A 3 30.81 8.26 -46.90
CA LYS A 3 30.12 6.99 -46.58
C LYS A 3 30.32 6.51 -45.14
N LEU A 4 31.47 6.78 -44.53
CA LEU A 4 31.80 6.36 -43.17
C LEU A 4 31.06 7.23 -42.14
N ALA A 5 31.04 8.56 -42.37
CA ALA A 5 30.31 9.51 -41.53
C ALA A 5 28.79 9.27 -41.54
N GLY A 6 28.21 8.92 -42.70
CA GLY A 6 26.79 8.54 -42.80
C GLY A 6 26.46 7.25 -42.04
N ASN A 7 27.35 6.25 -42.06
CA ASN A 7 27.14 4.98 -41.37
C ASN A 7 27.21 5.12 -39.84
N THR A 8 28.17 5.91 -39.32
CA THR A 8 28.26 6.23 -37.89
C THR A 8 27.06 7.04 -37.40
N GLY A 9 26.57 8.00 -38.19
CA GLY A 9 25.38 8.78 -37.86
C GLY A 9 24.12 7.91 -37.75
N MET A 10 23.91 6.98 -38.69
CA MET A 10 22.77 6.05 -38.62
C MET A 10 22.84 5.11 -37.42
N MET A 11 24.04 4.63 -37.09
CA MET A 11 24.23 3.78 -35.90
C MET A 11 23.86 4.52 -34.61
N LEU A 12 24.30 5.77 -34.45
CA LEU A 12 23.97 6.58 -33.28
C LEU A 12 22.47 6.88 -33.19
N LEU A 13 21.82 7.21 -34.30
CA LEU A 13 20.37 7.40 -34.35
C LEU A 13 19.61 6.14 -33.94
N GLY A 14 20.04 4.98 -34.42
CA GLY A 14 19.47 3.69 -34.04
C GLY A 14 19.62 3.42 -32.55
N MET A 15 20.79 3.70 -31.96
CA MET A 15 21.00 3.55 -30.51
C MET A 15 20.10 4.49 -29.70
N VAL A 16 19.94 5.75 -30.11
CA VAL A 16 19.07 6.70 -29.40
C VAL A 16 17.62 6.23 -29.44
N ILE A 17 17.10 5.85 -30.62
CA ILE A 17 15.72 5.35 -30.77
C ILE A 17 15.52 4.08 -29.94
N PHE A 18 16.49 3.17 -29.97
CA PHE A 18 16.45 1.93 -29.19
C PHE A 18 16.41 2.23 -27.69
N LEU A 19 17.29 3.09 -27.19
CA LEU A 19 17.33 3.47 -25.78
C LEU A 19 16.04 4.16 -25.35
N PHE A 20 15.48 5.05 -26.18
CA PHE A 20 14.19 5.69 -25.91
C PHE A 20 13.05 4.67 -25.85
N THR A 21 13.03 3.70 -26.76
CA THR A 21 11.96 2.69 -26.83
C THR A 21 12.02 1.77 -25.62
N VAL A 22 13.21 1.26 -25.28
CA VAL A 22 13.39 0.39 -24.11
C VAL A 22 13.08 1.14 -22.82
N SER A 23 13.63 2.35 -22.65
CA SER A 23 13.40 3.15 -21.43
C SER A 23 11.94 3.57 -21.30
N GLY A 24 11.31 4.02 -22.39
CA GLY A 24 9.90 4.41 -22.41
C GLY A 24 8.97 3.23 -22.12
N GLY A 25 9.25 2.07 -22.70
CA GLY A 25 8.50 0.84 -22.44
C GLY A 25 8.61 0.40 -20.97
N THR A 26 9.80 0.43 -20.39
CA THR A 26 10.00 0.14 -18.96
C THR A 26 9.27 1.12 -18.07
N LEU A 27 9.35 2.43 -18.34
CA LEU A 27 8.65 3.46 -17.58
C LEU A 27 7.13 3.31 -17.66
N TRP A 28 6.59 3.01 -18.85
CA TRP A 28 5.17 2.76 -19.03
C TRP A 28 4.70 1.55 -18.22
N TYR A 29 5.45 0.45 -18.29
CA TYR A 29 5.13 -0.77 -17.55
C TYR A 29 5.15 -0.54 -16.03
N LEU A 30 6.22 0.07 -15.52
CA LEU A 30 6.33 0.41 -14.10
C LEU A 30 5.24 1.38 -13.66
N GLY A 31 4.90 2.38 -14.49
CA GLY A 31 3.80 3.30 -14.24
C GLY A 31 2.46 2.58 -14.10
N GLY A 32 2.18 1.60 -14.96
CA GLY A 32 0.98 0.76 -14.87
C GLY A 32 0.93 -0.06 -13.58
N MET A 33 2.04 -0.69 -13.19
CA MET A 33 2.14 -1.45 -11.94
C MET A 33 1.93 -0.56 -10.70
N ILE A 34 2.48 0.66 -10.71
CA ILE A 34 2.27 1.63 -9.62
C ILE A 34 0.80 2.01 -9.51
N GLN A 35 0.12 2.29 -10.62
CA GLN A 35 -1.31 2.62 -10.61
C GLN A 35 -2.17 1.47 -10.06
N ALA A 36 -1.87 0.23 -10.46
CA ALA A 36 -2.56 -0.94 -9.94
C ALA A 36 -2.38 -1.08 -8.40
N ASN A 37 -1.14 -0.91 -7.92
CA ASN A 37 -0.85 -0.95 -6.49
C ASN A 37 -1.55 0.17 -5.72
N LEU A 38 -1.60 1.39 -6.27
CA LEU A 38 -2.30 2.52 -5.63
C LEU A 38 -3.81 2.26 -5.50
N GLU A 39 -4.42 1.66 -6.51
CA GLU A 39 -5.83 1.28 -6.47
C GLU A 39 -6.11 0.18 -5.44
N GLU A 40 -5.20 -0.78 -5.29
CA GLU A 40 -5.28 -1.80 -4.25
C GLU A 40 -5.17 -1.18 -2.85
N ILE A 41 -4.19 -0.29 -2.62
CA ILE A 41 -4.02 0.44 -1.36
C ILE A 41 -5.28 1.24 -1.03
N ARG A 42 -5.90 1.91 -2.01
CA ARG A 42 -7.15 2.64 -1.82
C ARG A 42 -8.26 1.71 -1.30
N LYS A 43 -8.44 0.55 -1.92
CA LYS A 43 -9.46 -0.44 -1.50
C LYS A 43 -9.18 -1.02 -0.12
N GLN A 44 -7.91 -1.26 0.20
CA GLN A 44 -7.51 -1.72 1.54
C GLN A 44 -7.80 -0.65 2.58
N ASN A 45 -7.49 0.63 2.29
CA ASN A 45 -7.76 1.73 3.20
C ASN A 45 -9.26 1.92 3.46
N GLU A 46 -10.10 1.87 2.42
CA GLU A 46 -11.56 1.92 2.58
C GLU A 46 -12.10 0.75 3.42
N SER A 47 -11.49 -0.43 3.31
CA SER A 47 -11.87 -1.60 4.07
C SER A 47 -11.45 -1.47 5.54
N LEU A 48 -10.25 -0.94 5.80
CA LEU A 48 -9.76 -0.61 7.13
C LEU A 48 -10.61 0.47 7.80
N GLU A 49 -10.98 1.53 7.08
CA GLU A 49 -11.87 2.58 7.62
C GLU A 49 -13.23 2.01 8.03
N LYS A 50 -13.82 1.14 7.20
CA LYS A 50 -15.07 0.46 7.52
C LYS A 50 -14.94 -0.47 8.72
N LEU A 51 -13.81 -1.18 8.85
CA LEU A 51 -13.57 -2.06 9.99
C LEU A 51 -13.34 -1.25 11.27
N ASN A 52 -12.51 -0.21 11.20
CA ASN A 52 -12.24 0.73 12.28
C ASN A 52 -13.53 1.37 12.81
N ALA A 53 -14.43 1.79 11.91
CA ALA A 53 -15.74 2.31 12.29
C ALA A 53 -16.61 1.27 13.02
N LYS A 54 -16.46 -0.02 12.69
CA LYS A 54 -17.18 -1.12 13.37
C LYS A 54 -16.54 -1.58 14.68
N THR A 55 -15.24 -1.37 14.86
CA THR A 55 -14.48 -1.79 16.06
C THR A 55 -14.09 -0.63 16.97
N TRP A 56 -14.51 0.59 16.64
CA TRP A 56 -14.11 1.82 17.35
C TRP A 56 -12.58 1.98 17.47
N GLY A 57 -11.81 1.42 16.52
CA GLY A 57 -10.35 1.41 16.55
C GLY A 57 -9.70 0.49 17.56
N VAL A 58 -10.45 -0.42 18.17
CA VAL A 58 -9.87 -1.51 18.95
C VAL A 58 -9.32 -2.58 18.02
N GLU A 59 -8.05 -2.94 18.24
CA GLU A 59 -7.37 -4.01 17.50
C GLU A 59 -7.24 -5.27 18.35
N PHE A 60 -7.38 -6.43 17.73
CA PHE A 60 -7.05 -7.71 18.35
C PHE A 60 -5.66 -8.15 17.92
N VAL A 61 -4.73 -8.26 18.86
CA VAL A 61 -3.35 -8.68 18.61
C VAL A 61 -3.07 -9.99 19.35
N GLN A 62 -2.45 -10.94 18.65
CA GLN A 62 -1.97 -12.18 19.24
C GLN A 62 -0.45 -12.25 19.18
N ASP A 63 0.19 -12.47 20.34
CA ASP A 63 1.64 -12.62 20.47
C ASP A 63 1.95 -13.90 21.25
N GLY A 64 2.33 -14.94 20.50
CA GLY A 64 2.44 -16.31 21.01
C GLY A 64 1.11 -16.81 21.59
N ASN A 65 1.12 -17.15 22.88
CA ASN A 65 -0.07 -17.57 23.63
C ASN A 65 -0.86 -16.43 24.27
N ARG A 66 -0.40 -15.17 24.10
CA ARG A 66 -1.06 -13.99 24.68
C ARG A 66 -1.97 -13.35 23.65
N LYS A 67 -3.13 -12.88 24.10
CA LYS A 67 -4.12 -12.19 23.28
C LYS A 67 -4.42 -10.84 23.92
N PHE A 68 -4.41 -9.79 23.12
CA PHE A 68 -4.58 -8.41 23.57
C PHE A 68 -5.69 -7.74 22.77
N LEU A 69 -6.46 -6.91 23.46
CA LEU A 69 -7.26 -5.86 22.83
C LEU A 69 -6.46 -4.57 23.00
N VAL A 70 -5.99 -4.01 21.89
CA VAL A 70 -5.21 -2.77 21.87
C VAL A 70 -6.17 -1.62 21.66
N LEU A 71 -6.18 -0.69 22.59
CA LEU A 71 -7.02 0.49 22.52
C LEU A 71 -6.35 1.56 21.64
N PRO A 72 -7.13 2.32 20.86
CA PRO A 72 -6.59 3.43 20.11
C PRO A 72 -6.08 4.52 21.07
N TYR A 73 -5.11 5.29 20.60
CA TYR A 73 -4.46 6.32 21.40
C TYR A 73 -5.46 7.29 22.04
N GLY A 74 -5.26 7.58 23.33
CA GLY A 74 -6.10 8.49 24.10
C GLY A 74 -7.41 7.87 24.62
N LYS A 75 -7.74 6.64 24.24
CA LYS A 75 -8.91 5.92 24.76
C LYS A 75 -8.55 5.06 25.97
N SER A 76 -9.54 4.77 26.80
CA SER A 76 -9.40 3.86 27.93
C SER A 76 -10.55 2.85 27.94
N ALA A 77 -10.41 1.79 28.72
CA ALA A 77 -11.45 0.79 28.86
C ALA A 77 -11.55 0.29 30.29
N GLU A 78 -12.76 -0.12 30.67
CA GLU A 78 -13.06 -0.71 31.97
C GLU A 78 -13.78 -2.04 31.75
N VAL A 79 -13.42 -3.05 32.55
CA VAL A 79 -14.15 -4.31 32.57
C VAL A 79 -15.29 -4.16 33.57
N ILE A 80 -16.53 -4.36 33.11
CA ILE A 80 -17.74 -4.29 33.91
C ILE A 80 -18.50 -5.61 33.86
N SER A 81 -19.13 -6.00 34.96
CA SER A 81 -20.04 -7.14 34.95
C SER A 81 -21.42 -6.69 34.48
N PHE A 82 -21.89 -7.21 33.35
CA PHE A 82 -23.18 -6.87 32.76
C PHE A 82 -23.86 -8.12 32.19
N GLN A 83 -25.12 -8.35 32.58
CA GLN A 83 -25.91 -9.51 32.18
C GLN A 83 -25.21 -10.86 32.42
N GLY A 84 -24.51 -10.99 33.56
CA GLY A 84 -23.82 -12.23 33.95
C GLY A 84 -22.57 -12.56 33.14
N LYS A 85 -22.02 -11.58 32.42
CA LYS A 85 -20.75 -11.68 31.67
C LYS A 85 -19.87 -10.49 31.98
N GLU A 86 -18.57 -10.64 31.75
CA GLU A 86 -17.63 -9.52 31.78
C GLU A 86 -17.62 -8.83 30.41
N TRP A 87 -17.88 -7.53 30.41
CA TRP A 87 -17.89 -6.68 29.21
C TRP A 87 -16.77 -5.65 29.33
N VAL A 88 -16.16 -5.30 28.20
CA VAL A 88 -15.19 -4.20 28.12
C VAL A 88 -15.93 -2.95 27.65
N HIS A 89 -16.10 -1.98 28.53
CA HIS A 89 -16.69 -0.68 28.22
C HIS A 89 -15.58 0.28 27.75
N LEU A 90 -15.65 0.69 26.48
CA LEU A 90 -14.74 1.68 25.91
C LEU A 90 -15.16 3.09 26.34
N LYS A 91 -14.21 3.86 26.86
CA LYS A 91 -14.38 5.27 27.24
C LYS A 91 -13.69 6.16 26.22
N GLU A 92 -14.33 7.30 25.93
CA GLU A 92 -13.76 8.30 25.02
C GLU A 92 -12.60 9.09 25.59
#